data_AF-A0A258C1H5-F1
#
_entry.id   AF-A0A258C1H5-F1
#
_cell.length_a   1.000
_cell.length_b   1.000
_cell.length_c   1.000
_cell.angle_alpha   90.00
_cell.angle_beta   90.00
_cell.angle_gamma   90.00
#
_symmetry.space_group_name_H-M   'P 1'
#
loop_
_entity.id
_entity.type
_entity.pdbx_description
1 polymer ?
#
loop_
_entity_poly.entity_id
_entity_poly.type
_entity_poly.pdbx_seq_one_letter_code
_entity_poly.pdbx_strand_id
1 'polypeptide(L)'
;KYPEKRGEDLTTTRKACERYRSNPVSVFNFLEGTRFSAAKHAEQASPYRHLLRPRAGGIAFVIDAMGEQLSALIDITIHYPNGNPSFWDLLCGRVDQVVMCIDSRPIPTEFLRRSYDQDEDYRLNFQLWVNQLWSEKDAQLDRLHQQFPPTQP
;
A
#
# COMPACT_ATOMS: atom_id res chain seq x y z
N LYS A 1 25.50 -8.81 -2.06
CA LYS A 1 24.19 -9.08 -2.71
C LYS A 1 24.02 -10.58 -2.73
N TYR A 2 23.05 -11.14 -2.00
CA TYR A 2 22.79 -12.58 -1.88
C TYR A 2 21.58 -12.94 -2.77
N PRO A 3 21.78 -13.33 -4.04
CA PRO A 3 20.68 -13.69 -4.95
C PRO A 3 19.95 -14.97 -4.52
N GLU A 4 20.59 -15.85 -3.74
CA GLU A 4 19.99 -17.08 -3.20
C GLU A 4 18.80 -16.87 -2.25
N LYS A 5 18.68 -15.72 -1.57
CA LYS A 5 17.57 -15.45 -0.63
C LYS A 5 16.26 -15.03 -1.31
N ARG A 6 16.28 -14.65 -2.58
CA ARG A 6 15.04 -14.28 -3.32
C ARG A 6 14.14 -15.49 -3.60
N GLY A 7 14.71 -16.69 -3.75
CA GLY A 7 13.94 -17.92 -3.98
C GLY A 7 13.32 -18.52 -2.71
N GLU A 8 13.94 -18.30 -1.55
CA GLU A 8 13.43 -18.78 -0.25
C GLU A 8 12.16 -18.04 0.19
N ASP A 9 12.06 -16.74 -0.07
CA ASP A 9 10.83 -15.97 0.21
C ASP A 9 9.65 -16.44 -0.66
N LEU A 10 9.92 -16.77 -1.93
CA LEU A 10 8.92 -17.27 -2.88
C LEU A 10 8.33 -18.62 -2.44
N THR A 11 9.17 -19.56 -2.01
CA THR A 11 8.74 -20.89 -1.57
C THR A 11 8.07 -20.88 -0.20
N THR A 12 8.57 -20.08 0.74
CA THR A 12 7.97 -19.92 2.07
C THR A 12 6.60 -19.26 1.99
N THR A 13 6.46 -18.24 1.14
CA THR A 13 5.15 -17.60 0.95
C THR A 13 4.18 -18.49 0.19
N ARG A 14 4.62 -19.28 -0.80
CA ARG A 14 3.73 -20.21 -1.50
C ARG A 14 3.10 -21.24 -0.56
N LYS A 15 3.87 -21.75 0.42
CA LYS A 15 3.37 -22.61 1.51
C LYS A 15 2.39 -21.90 2.44
N ALA A 16 2.60 -20.62 2.73
CA ALA A 16 1.63 -19.82 3.47
C ALA A 16 0.34 -19.63 2.66
N CYS A 17 0.45 -19.37 1.35
CA CYS A 17 -0.67 -19.20 0.42
C CYS A 17 -1.48 -20.48 0.19
N GLU A 18 -0.86 -21.67 0.20
CA GLU A 18 -1.59 -22.95 0.15
C GLU A 18 -2.52 -23.13 1.35
N ARG A 19 -2.11 -22.63 2.53
CA ARG A 19 -2.93 -22.65 3.75
C ARG A 19 -4.10 -21.65 3.69
N TYR A 20 -4.01 -20.65 2.81
CA TYR A 20 -5.05 -19.64 2.60
C TYR A 20 -6.08 -20.04 1.55
N ARG A 21 -5.87 -21.14 0.81
CA ARG A 21 -6.83 -21.65 -0.18
C ARG A 21 -8.19 -22.00 0.41
N SER A 22 -8.25 -22.35 1.69
CA SER A 22 -9.44 -22.87 2.38
C SER A 22 -10.02 -21.94 3.45
N ASN A 23 -9.37 -20.81 3.75
CA ASN A 23 -9.82 -19.86 4.77
C ASN A 23 -9.84 -18.44 4.22
N PRO A 24 -10.89 -17.64 4.49
CA PRO A 24 -10.88 -16.23 4.14
C PRO A 24 -9.74 -15.53 4.88
N VAL A 25 -8.85 -14.88 4.14
CA VAL A 25 -7.73 -14.12 4.71
C VAL A 25 -7.73 -12.69 4.18
N SER A 26 -7.29 -11.78 5.04
CA SER A 26 -7.03 -10.39 4.69
C SER A 26 -5.53 -10.15 4.71
N VAL A 27 -4.99 -9.67 3.60
CA VAL A 27 -3.57 -9.29 3.49
C VAL A 27 -3.48 -7.77 3.54
N PHE A 28 -2.75 -7.26 4.53
CA PHE A 28 -2.49 -5.84 4.67
C PHE A 28 -1.15 -5.50 4.03
N ASN A 29 -1.14 -4.49 3.16
CA ASN A 29 0.07 -4.05 2.49
C ASN A 29 0.29 -2.55 2.67
N PHE A 30 1.48 -2.20 3.14
CA PHE A 30 1.92 -0.82 3.29
C PHE A 30 2.94 -0.51 2.20
N LEU A 31 2.47 -0.02 1.05
CA LEU A 31 3.30 0.12 -0.15
C LEU A 31 4.46 1.12 0.03
N GLU A 32 4.37 2.09 0.93
CA GLU A 32 5.52 2.97 1.26
C GLU A 32 6.67 2.21 1.96
N GLY A 33 6.36 1.06 2.57
CA GLY A 33 7.29 0.21 3.31
C GLY A 33 7.78 0.81 4.64
N THR A 34 7.50 2.07 4.92
CA THR A 34 7.85 2.74 6.18
C THR A 34 6.85 3.85 6.49
N ARG A 35 6.84 4.34 7.74
CA ARG A 35 6.09 5.54 8.11
C ARG A 35 6.67 6.78 7.43
N PHE A 36 5.78 7.64 6.93
CA PHE A 36 6.09 8.94 6.34
C PHE A 36 6.89 9.83 7.29
N SER A 37 7.88 10.54 6.76
CA SER A 37 8.51 11.69 7.38
C SER A 37 8.98 12.66 6.30
N ALA A 38 9.00 13.96 6.61
CA ALA A 38 9.47 14.98 5.67
C ALA A 38 10.91 14.70 5.17
N ALA A 39 11.77 14.18 6.03
CA ALA A 39 13.14 13.79 5.67
C ALA A 39 13.16 12.67 4.60
N LYS A 40 12.37 11.60 4.78
CA LYS A 40 12.30 10.50 3.80
C LYS A 40 11.65 10.92 2.50
N HIS A 41 10.66 11.80 2.58
CA HIS A 41 9.98 12.35 1.41
C HIS A 41 10.95 13.15 0.54
N ALA A 42 11.72 14.05 1.16
CA ALA A 42 12.77 14.82 0.51
C ALA A 42 13.89 13.93 -0.05
N GLU A 43 14.37 12.94 0.72
CA GLU A 43 15.42 12.00 0.30
C GLU A 43 15.02 11.20 -0.95
N GLN A 44 13.75 10.78 -1.04
CA GLN A 44 13.25 10.02 -2.17
C GLN A 44 12.89 10.89 -3.38
N ALA A 45 12.85 12.23 -3.22
CA ALA A 45 12.27 13.15 -4.18
C ALA A 45 10.90 12.63 -4.66
N SER A 46 10.00 12.36 -3.73
CA SER A 46 8.68 11.80 -4.06
C SER A 46 7.92 12.76 -4.99
N PRO A 47 7.34 12.27 -6.10
CA PRO A 47 6.54 13.11 -6.99
C PRO A 47 5.17 13.45 -6.41
N TYR A 48 4.78 12.76 -5.33
CA TYR A 48 3.51 12.95 -4.62
C TYR A 48 3.69 13.95 -3.49
N ARG A 49 2.71 14.81 -3.23
CA ARG A 49 2.81 15.87 -2.22
C ARG A 49 2.75 15.33 -0.79
N HIS A 50 1.91 14.32 -0.55
CA HIS A 50 1.57 13.81 0.78
C HIS A 50 2.07 12.38 1.02
N LEU A 51 2.60 11.70 -0.01
CA LEU A 51 2.96 10.28 0.04
C LEU A 51 4.43 10.04 -0.29
N LEU A 52 4.99 8.96 0.26
CA LEU A 52 6.27 8.42 -0.22
C LEU A 52 6.08 7.63 -1.51
N ARG A 53 7.17 7.29 -2.20
CA ARG A 53 7.09 6.48 -3.42
C ARG A 53 6.59 5.06 -3.10
N PRO A 54 5.61 4.53 -3.84
CA PRO A 54 5.12 3.17 -3.62
C PRO A 54 6.14 2.13 -4.05
N ARG A 55 6.20 1.03 -3.30
CA ARG A 55 6.95 -0.18 -3.64
C ARG A 55 5.98 -1.25 -4.14
N ALA A 56 5.78 -1.27 -5.46
CA ALA A 56 4.82 -2.16 -6.12
C ALA A 56 5.08 -3.66 -5.94
N GLY A 57 6.32 -4.08 -5.65
CA GLY A 57 6.69 -5.50 -5.58
C GLY A 57 5.91 -6.30 -4.53
N GLY A 58 5.59 -5.72 -3.37
CA GLY A 58 4.87 -6.44 -2.32
C GLY A 58 3.43 -6.79 -2.71
N ILE A 59 2.72 -5.86 -3.36
CA ILE A 59 1.32 -6.08 -3.78
C ILE A 59 1.26 -6.97 -5.03
N ALA A 60 2.22 -6.81 -5.95
CA ALA A 60 2.33 -7.67 -7.13
C ALA A 60 2.46 -9.14 -6.74
N PHE A 61 3.27 -9.41 -5.72
CA PHE A 61 3.48 -10.76 -5.22
C PHE A 61 2.22 -11.38 -4.61
N VAL A 62 1.46 -10.61 -3.82
CA VAL A 62 0.20 -11.06 -3.24
C VAL A 62 -0.84 -11.36 -4.33
N ILE A 63 -0.92 -10.50 -5.35
CA ILE A 63 -1.84 -10.69 -6.49
C ILE A 63 -1.41 -11.89 -7.35
N ASP A 64 -0.12 -12.08 -7.60
CA ASP A 64 0.38 -13.25 -8.36
C ASP A 64 0.11 -14.56 -7.60
N ALA A 65 0.35 -14.58 -6.28
CA ALA A 65 0.17 -15.77 -5.47
C ALA A 65 -1.30 -16.12 -5.18
N MET A 66 -2.18 -15.12 -5.07
CA MET A 66 -3.54 -15.30 -4.52
C MET A 66 -4.64 -14.58 -5.29
N GLY A 67 -4.37 -13.95 -6.43
CA GLY A 67 -5.31 -13.08 -7.13
C GLY A 67 -6.67 -13.71 -7.43
N GLU A 68 -6.72 -15.02 -7.73
CA GLU A 68 -7.99 -15.74 -7.98
C GLU A 68 -8.89 -15.89 -6.73
N GLN A 69 -8.33 -15.71 -5.53
CA GLN A 69 -9.02 -15.84 -4.25
C GLN A 69 -9.36 -14.48 -3.63
N LEU A 70 -8.65 -13.44 -4.05
CA LEU A 70 -8.89 -12.09 -3.56
C LEU A 70 -10.18 -11.56 -4.17
N SER A 71 -11.16 -11.28 -3.32
CA SER A 71 -12.47 -10.79 -3.77
C SER A 71 -12.46 -9.30 -4.14
N ALA A 72 -11.61 -8.51 -3.47
CA ALA A 72 -11.50 -7.07 -3.70
C ALA A 72 -10.16 -6.54 -3.17
N LEU A 73 -9.71 -5.41 -3.72
CA LEU A 73 -8.66 -4.58 -3.15
C LEU A 73 -9.31 -3.51 -2.28
N ILE A 74 -9.05 -3.52 -0.99
CA ILE A 74 -9.51 -2.46 -0.09
C ILE A 74 -8.44 -1.39 -0.02
N ASP A 75 -8.74 -0.25 -0.64
CA ASP A 75 -7.92 0.93 -0.67
C ASP A 75 -8.23 1.80 0.56
N ILE A 76 -7.25 1.95 1.47
CA ILE A 76 -7.41 2.72 2.70
C ILE A 76 -6.51 3.94 2.67
N THR A 77 -7.09 5.12 2.85
CA THR A 77 -6.38 6.40 2.99
C THR A 77 -6.66 6.95 4.39
N ILE A 78 -5.60 7.18 5.17
CA ILE A 78 -5.69 7.67 6.55
C ILE A 78 -5.10 9.08 6.60
N HIS A 79 -5.89 10.02 7.08
CA HIS A 79 -5.49 11.40 7.32
C HIS A 79 -5.61 11.74 8.81
N TYR A 80 -4.55 12.35 9.34
CA TYR A 80 -4.50 12.88 10.69
C TYR A 80 -4.44 14.41 10.60
N PRO A 81 -5.54 15.13 10.87
CA PRO A 81 -5.60 16.60 10.74
C PRO A 81 -4.55 17.33 11.58
N ASN A 82 -4.26 16.79 12.78
CA ASN A 82 -3.32 17.39 13.74
C ASN A 82 -1.86 16.96 13.52
N GLY A 83 -1.54 16.38 12.36
CA GLY A 83 -0.19 15.92 12.02
C GLY A 83 0.04 14.44 12.32
N ASN A 84 1.30 14.02 12.43
CA ASN A 84 1.65 12.59 12.50
C ASN A 84 1.78 12.12 13.97
N PRO A 85 0.78 11.42 14.55
CA PRO A 85 0.85 11.01 15.95
C PRO A 85 1.89 9.91 16.16
N SER A 86 2.58 9.96 17.30
CA SER A 86 3.42 8.85 17.73
C SER A 86 2.57 7.71 18.32
N PHE A 87 3.16 6.52 18.43
CA PHE A 87 2.51 5.40 19.12
C PHE A 87 2.19 5.74 20.59
N TRP A 88 3.04 6.54 21.23
CA TRP A 88 2.80 6.99 22.59
C TRP A 88 1.66 8.00 22.69
N ASP A 89 1.49 8.87 21.68
CA ASP A 89 0.35 9.78 21.62
C ASP A 89 -0.96 9.01 21.51
N LEU A 90 -0.99 7.93 20.71
CA LEU A 90 -2.13 7.02 20.63
C LEU A 90 -2.44 6.38 21.99
N LEU A 91 -1.43 5.82 22.67
CA LEU A 91 -1.63 5.18 23.99
C LEU A 91 -2.07 6.16 25.08
N CYS A 92 -1.66 7.42 25.00
CA CYS A 92 -2.05 8.47 25.93
C CYS A 92 -3.39 9.15 25.58
N GLY A 93 -4.07 8.75 24.49
CA GLY A 93 -5.31 9.40 24.05
C GLY A 93 -5.13 10.81 23.50
N ARG A 94 -3.93 11.15 23.00
CA ARG A 94 -3.58 12.45 22.41
C ARG A 94 -3.82 12.52 20.90
N VAL A 95 -4.71 11.66 20.39
CA VAL A 95 -5.12 11.62 18.99
C VAL A 95 -6.59 12.00 18.94
N ASP A 96 -6.87 13.28 18.68
CA ASP A 96 -8.22 13.82 18.78
C ASP A 96 -9.12 13.39 17.61
N GLN A 97 -8.52 13.29 16.41
CA GLN A 97 -9.26 13.00 15.18
C GLN A 97 -8.43 12.16 14.22
N VAL A 98 -9.09 11.14 13.65
CA VAL A 98 -8.58 10.32 12.55
C VAL A 98 -9.64 10.29 11.47
N VAL A 99 -9.28 10.69 10.25
CA VAL A 99 -10.18 10.65 9.10
C VAL A 99 -9.72 9.51 8.20
N MET A 100 -10.62 8.56 7.95
CA MET A 100 -10.34 7.40 7.11
C MET A 100 -11.27 7.39 5.90
N CYS A 101 -10.69 7.27 4.72
CA CYS A 101 -11.42 6.90 3.51
C CYS A 101 -11.11 5.46 3.16
N ILE A 102 -12.16 4.69 2.86
CA ILE A 102 -12.08 3.28 2.52
C ILE A 102 -12.83 3.10 1.21
N ASP A 103 -12.11 2.69 0.17
CA ASP A 103 -12.64 2.47 -1.16
C ASP A 103 -12.41 1.00 -1.55
N SER A 104 -13.48 0.32 -1.98
CA SER A 104 -13.37 -1.04 -2.51
C SER A 104 -13.13 -0.98 -4.01
N ARG A 105 -12.00 -1.51 -4.48
CA ARG A 105 -11.61 -1.51 -5.89
C ARG A 105 -11.57 -2.95 -6.43
N PRO A 106 -12.05 -3.18 -7.66
CA PRO A 106 -11.84 -4.47 -8.32
C PRO A 106 -10.35 -4.65 -8.61
N ILE A 107 -9.85 -5.87 -8.43
CA ILE A 107 -8.50 -6.23 -8.87
C ILE A 107 -8.56 -6.42 -10.38
N PRO A 108 -7.76 -5.68 -11.19
CA PRO A 108 -7.79 -5.83 -12.64
C PRO A 108 -7.45 -7.26 -13.06
N THR A 109 -8.31 -7.85 -13.87
CA THR A 109 -8.18 -9.25 -14.31
C THR A 109 -6.94 -9.48 -15.16
N GLU A 110 -6.42 -8.42 -15.80
CA GLU A 110 -5.18 -8.42 -16.57
C GLU A 110 -3.93 -8.75 -15.72
N PHE A 111 -4.03 -8.59 -14.39
CA PHE A 111 -2.95 -8.92 -13.46
C PHE A 111 -3.08 -10.32 -12.86
N LEU A 112 -4.17 -11.04 -13.16
CA LEU A 112 -4.34 -12.43 -12.74
C LEU A 112 -3.54 -13.34 -13.67
N ARG A 113 -2.84 -14.33 -13.10
CA ARG A 113 -2.09 -15.39 -13.82
C ARG A 113 -0.88 -14.92 -14.63
N ARG A 114 -0.24 -13.80 -14.28
CA ARG A 114 1.00 -13.33 -14.91
C ARG A 114 2.13 -13.22 -13.89
N SER A 115 3.27 -13.84 -14.21
CA SER A 115 4.44 -13.83 -13.33
C SER A 115 5.17 -12.48 -13.37
N TYR A 116 5.13 -11.75 -12.24
CA TYR A 116 5.77 -10.43 -12.07
C TYR A 116 7.27 -10.41 -12.34
N ASP A 117 7.94 -11.53 -12.10
CA ASP A 117 9.39 -11.64 -12.27
C ASP A 117 9.82 -12.05 -13.69
N GLN A 118 8.90 -12.52 -14.54
CA GLN A 118 9.22 -13.10 -15.85
C GLN A 118 8.74 -12.27 -17.05
N ASP A 119 7.89 -11.25 -16.82
CA ASP A 119 7.30 -10.42 -17.87
C ASP A 119 7.56 -8.93 -17.56
N GLU A 120 8.48 -8.32 -18.33
CA GLU A 120 8.86 -6.92 -18.14
C GLU A 120 7.73 -5.94 -18.49
N ASP A 121 6.92 -6.26 -19.51
CA ASP A 121 5.77 -5.45 -19.92
C ASP A 121 4.70 -5.48 -18.83
N TYR A 122 4.45 -6.66 -18.25
CA TYR A 122 3.58 -6.79 -17.09
C TYR A 122 4.08 -5.97 -15.89
N ARG A 123 5.38 -6.06 -15.57
CA ARG A 123 5.98 -5.27 -14.48
C ARG A 123 5.77 -3.77 -14.69
N LEU A 124 5.95 -3.28 -15.92
CA LEU A 124 5.74 -1.87 -16.25
C LEU A 124 4.26 -1.48 -16.10
N ASN A 125 3.34 -2.24 -16.67
CA ASN A 125 1.90 -1.98 -16.58
C ASN A 125 1.42 -1.97 -15.12
N PHE A 126 1.90 -2.91 -14.32
CA PHE A 126 1.58 -2.98 -12.91
C PHE A 126 2.13 -1.77 -12.14
N GLN A 127 3.36 -1.34 -12.41
CA GLN A 127 3.92 -0.12 -11.82
C GLN A 127 3.11 1.13 -12.21
N LEU A 128 2.69 1.24 -13.47
CA LEU A 128 1.83 2.34 -13.93
C LEU A 128 0.49 2.35 -13.20
N TRP A 129 -0.14 1.19 -13.04
CA TRP A 129 -1.38 1.06 -12.28
C TRP A 129 -1.21 1.47 -10.81
N VAL A 130 -0.14 1.02 -10.15
CA VAL A 130 0.15 1.43 -8.76
C VAL A 130 0.40 2.94 -8.67
N ASN A 131 1.12 3.53 -9.63
CA ASN A 131 1.35 4.98 -9.66
C ASN A 131 0.05 5.77 -9.86
N GLN A 132 -0.88 5.25 -10.66
CA GLN A 132 -2.20 5.85 -10.82
C GLN A 132 -2.99 5.82 -9.51
N LEU A 133 -3.03 4.67 -8.83
CA LEU A 133 -3.64 4.56 -7.49
C LEU A 133 -3.02 5.58 -6.52
N TRP A 134 -1.70 5.74 -6.56
CA TRP A 134 -0.97 6.67 -5.72
C TRP A 134 -1.31 8.14 -6.02
N SER A 135 -1.43 8.48 -7.30
CA SER A 135 -1.81 9.83 -7.73
C SER A 135 -3.23 10.19 -7.27
N GLU A 136 -4.16 9.23 -7.36
CA GLU A 136 -5.52 9.40 -6.86
C GLU A 136 -5.57 9.55 -5.34
N LYS A 137 -4.78 8.76 -4.60
CA LYS A 137 -4.64 8.87 -3.14
C LYS A 137 -4.05 10.21 -2.73
N ASP A 138 -3.04 10.71 -3.45
CA ASP A 138 -2.42 12.01 -3.15
C ASP A 138 -3.46 13.14 -3.32
N ALA A 139 -4.22 13.12 -4.42
CA ALA A 139 -5.31 14.07 -4.65
C ALA A 139 -6.45 13.92 -3.62
N GLN A 140 -6.73 12.71 -3.15
CA GLN A 140 -7.68 12.48 -2.06
C GLN A 140 -7.18 13.06 -0.74
N LEU A 141 -5.89 12.89 -0.43
CA LEU A 141 -5.28 13.51 0.74
C LEU A 141 -5.30 15.04 0.67
N ASP A 142 -5.04 15.63 -0.49
CA ASP A 142 -5.18 17.08 -0.70
C ASP A 142 -6.61 17.55 -0.35
N ARG A 143 -7.64 16.83 -0.82
CA ARG A 143 -9.04 17.13 -0.46
C ARG A 143 -9.31 16.97 1.03
N LEU A 144 -8.78 15.92 1.66
CA LEU A 144 -8.95 15.68 3.09
C LEU A 144 -8.31 16.77 3.94
N HIS A 145 -7.13 17.27 3.57
CA HIS A 145 -6.49 18.40 4.27
C HIS A 145 -7.32 19.70 4.17
N GLN A 146 -8.07 19.88 3.08
CA GLN A 146 -8.97 21.04 2.92
C GLN A 146 -10.27 20.87 3.71
N GLN A 147 -10.83 19.66 3.75
CA GLN A 147 -12.10 19.37 4.43
C GLN A 147 -11.94 19.26 5.94
N PHE A 148 -10.81 18.73 6.39
CA PHE A 148 -10.48 18.51 7.79
C PHE A 148 -9.17 19.22 8.13
N PRO A 149 -9.17 20.57 8.18
CA PRO A 149 -8.00 21.33 8.58
C PRO A 149 -7.61 21.00 10.04
N PRO A 150 -6.36 21.27 10.44
CA PRO A 150 -5.93 21.07 11.82
C PRO A 150 -6.86 21.81 12.79
N THR A 151 -7.26 21.15 13.87
CA THR A 151 -8.05 21.79 14.91
C THR A 151 -7.15 22.83 15.58
N GLN A 152 -7.48 24.12 15.43
CA GLN A 152 -6.74 25.17 16.13
C GLN A 152 -6.91 24.98 17.64
N PRO A 153 -5.83 25.07 18.44
CA PRO A 153 -5.90 24.99 19.89
C PRO A 153 -6.61 26.21 20.50
#